data_AF-A0A1Q7D8L0-F1
#
_entry.id   AF-A0A1Q7D8L0-F1
#
_cell.length_a   1.000
_cell.length_b   1.000
_cell.length_c   1.000
_cell.angle_alpha   90.00
_cell.angle_beta   90.00
_cell.angle_gamma   90.00
#
_symmetry.space_group_name_H-M   'P 1'
#
loop_
_entity.id
_entity.type
_entity.pdbx_description
1 polymer ?
#
loop_
_entity_poly.entity_id
_entity_poly.type
_entity_poly.pdbx_seq_one_letter_code
_entity_poly.pdbx_strand_id
1 'polypeptide(L)'
;MWRISISERATPEWIQCFGQQQDATMLCKPTLVSFHRAGILFTSDAARLSTWVKYIDKWTRATNVAVAAVHEKRRQEALAQIPVWKSLVSESASESQG
;
A
#
# COMPACT_ATOMS: atom_id res chain seq x y z
N MET A 1 -22.85 -7.70 -9.58
CA MET A 1 -21.54 -7.72 -8.90
C MET A 1 -20.47 -7.73 -9.97
N TRP A 2 -19.46 -6.87 -9.85
CA TRP A 2 -18.39 -6.71 -10.83
C TRP A 2 -17.06 -7.14 -10.24
N ARG A 3 -16.17 -7.63 -11.09
CA ARG A 3 -14.81 -8.06 -10.71
C ARG A 3 -13.79 -7.47 -11.67
N ILE A 4 -12.75 -6.86 -11.11
CA ILE A 4 -11.55 -6.45 -11.84
C ILE A 4 -10.41 -7.37 -11.40
N SER A 5 -9.75 -8.01 -12.35
CA SER A 5 -8.53 -8.78 -12.08
C SER A 5 -7.36 -7.83 -11.86
N ILE A 6 -6.53 -8.15 -10.88
CA ILE A 6 -5.28 -7.42 -10.61
C ILE A 6 -4.10 -8.38 -10.82
N SER A 7 -2.96 -7.83 -11.24
CA SER A 7 -1.75 -8.60 -11.55
C SER A 7 -1.17 -9.29 -10.33
N GLU A 8 -1.29 -8.66 -9.16
CA GLU A 8 -0.72 -9.12 -7.90
C GLU A 8 -1.74 -9.06 -6.78
N ARG A 9 -1.56 -9.90 -5.77
CA ARG A 9 -2.39 -9.88 -4.57
C ARG A 9 -2.12 -8.61 -3.78
N ALA A 10 -3.17 -7.83 -3.52
CA ALA A 10 -3.09 -6.68 -2.63
C ALA A 10 -2.63 -7.11 -1.22
N THR A 11 -1.59 -6.46 -0.71
CA THR A 11 -1.08 -6.68 0.65
C THR A 11 -1.96 -5.97 1.68
N PRO A 12 -1.91 -6.34 2.98
CA PRO A 12 -2.69 -5.65 4.02
C PRO A 12 -2.38 -4.14 4.10
N GLU A 13 -1.11 -3.75 3.99
CA GLU A 13 -0.68 -2.34 3.97
C GLU A 13 -1.28 -1.59 2.78
N TRP A 14 -1.27 -2.21 1.60
CA TRP A 14 -1.88 -1.62 0.40
C TRP A 14 -3.40 -1.45 0.58
N ILE A 15 -4.10 -2.46 1.10
CA ILE A 15 -5.55 -2.40 1.34
C ILE A 15 -5.89 -1.27 2.33
N GLN A 16 -5.10 -1.10 3.38
CA GLN A 16 -5.27 -0.01 4.34
C GLN A 16 -5.11 1.36 3.65
N CYS A 17 -4.06 1.56 2.86
CA CYS A 17 -3.83 2.80 2.12
C CYS A 17 -4.92 3.08 1.06
N PHE A 18 -5.48 2.03 0.44
CA PHE A 18 -6.60 2.15 -0.49
C PHE A 18 -7.88 2.59 0.22
N GLY A 19 -8.18 2.03 1.39
CA GLY A 19 -9.34 2.41 2.19
C GLY A 19 -9.35 3.87 2.66
N GLN A 20 -8.18 4.51 2.72
CA GLN A 20 -7.99 5.90 3.16
C GLN A 20 -8.16 6.94 2.04
N GLN A 21 -8.38 6.52 0.79
CA GLN A 21 -8.57 7.46 -0.33
C GLN A 21 -9.83 8.32 -0.11
N GLN A 22 -9.68 9.64 -0.15
CA GLN A 22 -10.79 10.57 0.17
C GLN A 22 -11.66 10.92 -1.04
N ASP A 23 -11.17 10.66 -2.25
CA ASP A 23 -11.87 10.95 -3.49
C ASP A 23 -13.03 9.97 -3.72
N ALA A 24 -14.24 10.31 -3.29
CA ALA A 24 -15.39 9.42 -3.39
C ALA A 24 -16.69 10.15 -3.74
N THR A 25 -17.68 9.42 -4.24
CA THR A 25 -19.06 9.90 -4.38
C THR A 25 -19.96 9.25 -3.33
N MET A 26 -21.25 9.63 -3.25
CA MET A 26 -22.18 8.97 -2.32
C MET A 26 -22.28 7.46 -2.54
N LEU A 27 -22.13 6.99 -3.79
CA LEU A 27 -22.34 5.60 -4.20
C LEU A 27 -21.07 4.88 -4.68
N CYS A 28 -19.94 5.58 -4.79
CA CYS A 28 -18.65 5.01 -5.21
C CYS A 28 -17.61 5.43 -4.18
N LYS A 29 -17.26 4.52 -3.27
CA LYS A 29 -16.34 4.74 -2.15
C LYS A 29 -15.34 3.59 -2.03
N PRO A 30 -14.10 3.83 -1.57
CA PRO A 30 -13.13 2.76 -1.37
C PRO A 30 -13.60 1.68 -0.38
N THR A 31 -14.36 2.08 0.65
CA THR A 31 -14.89 1.15 1.67
C THR A 31 -15.93 0.17 1.15
N LEU A 32 -16.47 0.40 -0.05
CA LEU A 32 -17.41 -0.49 -0.73
C LEU A 32 -16.70 -1.49 -1.66
N VAL A 33 -15.37 -1.47 -1.68
CA VAL A 33 -14.53 -2.39 -2.45
C VAL A 33 -14.08 -3.53 -1.54
N SER A 34 -14.25 -4.76 -2.02
CA SER A 34 -13.72 -5.97 -1.40
C SER A 34 -12.54 -6.51 -2.20
N PHE A 35 -11.62 -7.21 -1.51
CA PHE A 35 -10.42 -7.78 -2.11
C PHE A 35 -10.42 -9.30 -1.94
N HIS A 36 -10.14 -10.04 -3.02
CA HIS A 36 -10.04 -11.50 -2.97
C HIS A 36 -8.93 -12.01 -3.89
N ARG A 37 -7.94 -12.72 -3.31
CA ARG A 37 -6.75 -13.31 -3.98
C ARG A 37 -6.07 -12.36 -4.98
N ALA A 38 -6.58 -12.28 -6.21
CA ALA A 38 -6.09 -11.42 -7.29
C ALA A 38 -7.26 -10.65 -7.97
N GLY A 39 -8.21 -10.17 -7.19
CA GLY A 39 -9.38 -9.46 -7.70
C GLY A 39 -9.90 -8.40 -6.75
N ILE A 40 -10.39 -7.33 -7.36
CA ILE A 40 -11.15 -6.25 -6.76
C ILE A 40 -12.63 -6.49 -7.07
N LEU A 41 -13.48 -6.43 -6.06
CA LEU A 41 -14.91 -6.71 -6.17
C LEU A 41 -15.73 -5.53 -5.66
N PHE A 42 -16.77 -5.16 -6.40
CA PHE A 42 -17.67 -4.08 -6.03
C PHE A 42 -19.06 -4.30 -6.64
N THR A 43 -20.07 -3.65 -6.05
CA THR A 43 -21.45 -3.70 -6.53
C THR A 43 -21.83 -2.36 -7.15
N SER A 44 -22.28 -2.41 -8.40
CA SER A 44 -22.75 -1.25 -9.16
C SER A 44 -23.80 -1.70 -10.16
N ASP A 45 -24.67 -0.78 -10.58
CA ASP A 45 -25.42 -0.99 -11.82
C ASP A 45 -24.54 -0.70 -13.04
N ALA A 46 -25.05 -1.08 -14.22
CA ALA A 46 -24.34 -0.88 -15.48
C ALA A 46 -24.13 0.62 -15.80
N ALA A 47 -25.08 1.48 -15.44
CA ALA A 47 -25.01 2.92 -15.70
C ALA A 47 -23.84 3.60 -14.97
N ARG A 48 -23.47 3.10 -13.79
CA ARG A 48 -22.35 3.65 -12.99
C ARG A 48 -21.03 2.88 -13.15
N LEU A 49 -20.99 1.81 -13.95
CA LEU A 49 -19.79 0.96 -14.06
C LEU A 49 -18.56 1.74 -14.53
N SER A 50 -18.71 2.62 -15.52
CA SER A 50 -17.62 3.46 -16.03
C SER A 50 -17.03 4.38 -14.96
N THR A 51 -17.90 4.98 -14.15
CA THR A 51 -17.50 5.79 -12.98
C THR A 51 -16.69 4.95 -11.99
N TRP A 52 -17.18 3.76 -11.65
CA TRP A 52 -16.46 2.86 -10.74
C TRP A 52 -15.07 2.48 -11.26
N VAL A 53 -14.94 2.12 -12.53
CA VAL A 53 -13.65 1.78 -13.13
C VAL A 53 -12.70 2.96 -13.05
N LYS A 54 -13.16 4.18 -13.36
CA LYS A 54 -12.35 5.40 -13.27
C LYS A 54 -11.85 5.68 -11.85
N TYR A 55 -12.71 5.53 -10.85
CA TYR A 55 -12.33 5.77 -9.45
C TYR A 55 -11.41 4.68 -8.91
N ILE A 56 -11.67 3.40 -9.21
CA ILE A 56 -10.78 2.30 -8.83
C ILE A 56 -9.38 2.52 -9.40
N ASP A 57 -9.29 2.88 -10.68
CA ASP A 57 -8.02 3.15 -11.34
C ASP A 57 -7.28 4.36 -10.72
N LYS A 58 -8.02 5.43 -10.37
CA LYS A 58 -7.47 6.59 -9.63
C LYS A 58 -6.95 6.18 -8.25
N TRP A 59 -7.73 5.46 -7.47
CA TRP A 59 -7.36 5.01 -6.12
C TRP A 59 -6.17 4.07 -6.17
N THR A 60 -6.16 3.09 -7.07
CA THR A 60 -5.03 2.16 -7.26
C THR A 60 -3.73 2.91 -7.53
N ARG A 61 -3.73 3.91 -8.41
CA ARG A 61 -2.52 4.73 -8.66
C ARG A 61 -2.06 5.48 -7.42
N ALA A 62 -2.97 6.16 -6.73
CA ALA A 62 -2.63 6.91 -5.52
C ALA A 62 -2.11 5.99 -4.40
N THR A 63 -2.71 4.82 -4.23
CA THR A 63 -2.26 3.81 -3.27
C THR A 63 -0.87 3.28 -3.60
N ASN A 64 -0.59 2.99 -4.88
CA ASN A 64 0.74 2.54 -5.31
C ASN A 64 1.83 3.56 -4.96
N VAL A 65 1.57 4.85 -5.21
CA VAL A 65 2.50 5.93 -4.86
C VAL A 65 2.71 6.02 -3.35
N ALA A 66 1.63 5.96 -2.56
CA ALA A 66 1.72 6.05 -1.11
C ALA A 66 2.53 4.89 -0.50
N VAL A 67 2.25 3.65 -0.93
CA VAL A 67 2.96 2.46 -0.45
C VAL A 67 4.44 2.48 -0.86
N ALA A 68 4.73 2.87 -2.10
CA ALA A 68 6.12 3.03 -2.56
C ALA A 68 6.89 4.06 -1.72
N ALA A 69 6.27 5.19 -1.38
CA ALA A 69 6.88 6.21 -0.53
C ALA A 69 7.17 5.69 0.89
N VAL A 70 6.27 4.89 1.47
CA VAL A 70 6.47 4.25 2.77
C VAL A 70 7.63 3.25 2.73
N HIS A 71 7.70 2.41 1.69
CA HIS A 71 8.81 1.47 1.52
C HIS A 71 10.16 2.19 1.34
N GLU A 72 10.19 3.25 0.53
CA GLU A 72 11.41 4.02 0.34
C GLU A 72 11.86 4.70 1.63
N LYS A 73 10.93 5.26 2.42
CA LYS A 73 11.24 5.82 3.74
C LYS A 73 11.86 4.77 4.67
N ARG A 74 11.25 3.58 4.79
CA ARG A 74 11.79 2.48 5.60
C ARG A 74 13.18 2.04 5.12
N ARG A 75 13.40 2.02 3.80
CA ARG A 75 14.71 1.69 3.20
C ARG A 75 15.76 2.73 3.61
N GLN A 76 15.44 4.01 3.54
CA GLN A 76 16.33 5.10 3.95
C GLN A 76 16.65 5.05 5.45
N GLU A 77 15.65 4.82 6.30
CA GLU A 77 15.82 4.65 7.74
C GLU A 77 16.74 3.45 8.06
N ALA A 78 16.55 2.31 7.40
CA ALA A 78 17.40 1.15 7.56
C ALA A 78 18.86 1.45 7.17
N LEU A 79 19.07 2.12 6.02
CA LEU A 79 20.40 2.52 5.56
C LEU A 79 21.07 3.51 6.53
N ALA A 80 20.32 4.44 7.12
CA ALA A 80 20.82 5.40 8.09
C ALA A 80 21.24 4.76 9.43
N GLN A 81 20.70 3.59 9.78
CA GLN A 81 21.09 2.84 10.99
C GLN A 81 22.34 1.96 10.79
N ILE A 82 22.73 1.65 9.54
CA ILE A 82 23.91 0.80 9.26
C ILE A 82 25.21 1.32 9.90
N PRO A 83 25.54 2.62 9.86
CA PRO A 83 26.74 3.15 10.52
C PRO A 83 26.67 3.02 12.05
N VAL A 84 25.48 3.17 12.64
CA VAL A 84 25.26 3.07 14.09
C VAL A 84 25.51 1.63 14.57
N TRP A 85 24.94 0.64 13.88
CA TRP A 85 25.19 -0.77 14.20
C TRP A 85 26.66 -1.15 14.03
N LYS A 86 27.34 -0.65 12.99
CA LYS A 86 28.77 -0.90 12.80
C LYS A 86 29.63 -0.32 13.93
N SER A 87 29.27 0.85 14.46
CA SER A 87 29.97 1.46 15.60
C SER A 87 29.77 0.65 16.88
N LEU A 88 28.52 0.29 17.20
CA LEU A 88 28.18 -0.48 18.41
C LEU A 88 28.84 -1.87 18.43
N VAL A 89 28.89 -2.56 17.28
CA VAL A 89 29.58 -3.85 17.15
C VAL A 89 31.10 -3.70 17.29
N SER A 90 31.67 -2.57 16.86
CA SER A 90 33.11 -2.33 16.99
C SER A 90 33.51 -1.97 18.43
N GLU A 91 32.71 -1.18 19.14
CA GLU A 91 32.94 -0.84 20.56
C GLU A 91 32.83 -2.08 21.47
N SER A 92 31.79 -2.90 21.28
CA SER A 92 31.62 -4.13 22.07
C SER A 92 32.69 -5.19 21.80
N ALA A 93 33.28 -5.22 20.59
CA ALA A 93 34.45 -6.06 20.31
C ALA A 93 35.72 -5.59 21.03
N SER A 94 35.89 -4.28 21.24
CA SER A 94 37.04 -3.72 21.96
C SER A 94 36.97 -3.88 23.48
N GLU A 95 35.77 -3.86 24.07
CA GLU A 95 35.57 -4.06 25.52
C GLU A 95 35.73 -5.53 25.97
N SER A 96 35.64 -6.48 25.03
CA SER A 96 35.74 -7.92 25.33
C SER A 96 37.20 -8.44 25.42
N GLN A 97 38.20 -7.58 25.18
CA GLN A 97 39.63 -7.95 25.17
C GLN A 97 40.45 -7.26 26.28
N GLY A 98 39.81 -6.52 27.20
CA GLY A 98 40.44 -5.81 28.32
C GLY A 98 40.34 -6.53 29.66
#